data_AF-A0A0C2FIA3-F1
#
_entry.id   AF-A0A0C2FIA3-F1
#
_cell.length_a   1.000
_cell.length_b   1.000
_cell.length_c   1.000
_cell.angle_alpha   90.00
_cell.angle_beta   90.00
_cell.angle_gamma   90.00
#
_symmetry.space_group_name_H-M   'P 1'
#
loop_
_entity.id
_entity.type
_entity.pdbx_description
1 polymer ?
#
loop_
_entity_poly.entity_id
_entity_poly.type
_entity_poly.pdbx_seq_one_letter_code
_entity_poly.pdbx_strand_id
1 'polypeptide(L)'
;DPLSWLKEVQQRRIEAMKREAMRKLFETVTALHHIRFTALKHLTQAQGDILPDPPESPRNLTASHATADSVLLRWNAPIYVDEGKRYWYTLTYKPRYAIRKLVVNMCFYR
;
A
#
# COMPACT_ATOMS: atom_id res chain seq x y z
N ASP A 1 23.31 15.62 30.55
CA ASP A 1 22.33 14.79 31.29
C ASP A 1 22.69 13.31 31.09
N PRO A 2 23.22 12.62 32.11
CA PRO A 2 23.66 11.21 32.02
C PRO A 2 22.53 10.19 31.74
N LEU A 3 21.25 10.60 31.77
CA LEU A 3 20.09 9.76 31.44
C LEU A 3 19.52 10.02 30.03
N SER A 4 20.10 10.93 29.26
CA SER A 4 19.64 11.28 27.90
C SER A 4 19.66 10.09 26.94
N TRP A 5 20.73 9.28 26.97
CA TRP A 5 20.88 8.10 26.12
C TRP A 5 19.79 7.05 26.36
N LEU A 6 19.32 6.90 27.61
CA LEU A 6 18.23 5.98 27.94
C LEU A 6 16.91 6.45 27.33
N LYS A 7 16.62 7.75 27.39
CA LYS A 7 15.44 8.36 26.76
C LYS A 7 15.50 8.18 25.24
N GLU A 8 16.66 8.38 24.62
CA GLU A 8 16.86 8.19 23.17
C GLU A 8 16.66 6.73 22.75
N VAL A 9 17.20 5.77 23.51
CA VAL A 9 17.02 4.33 23.24
C VAL A 9 15.56 3.92 23.39
N GLN A 10 14.88 4.41 24.44
CA GLN A 10 13.45 4.15 24.64
C GLN A 10 12.62 4.76 23.50
N GLN A 11 12.90 6.01 23.13
CA GLN A 11 12.22 6.70 22.04
C GLN A 11 12.39 5.96 20.71
N ARG A 12 13.61 5.50 20.39
CA ARG A 12 13.87 4.67 19.20
C ARG A 12 13.06 3.38 19.19
N ARG A 13 12.94 2.70 20.35
CA ARG A 13 12.10 1.48 20.47
C ARG A 13 10.62 1.79 20.27
N ILE A 14 10.14 2.89 20.84
CA ILE A 14 8.76 3.35 20.67
C ILE A 14 8.47 3.66 19.18
N GLU A 15 9.37 4.36 18.50
CA GLU A 15 9.22 4.69 17.08
C GLU A 15 9.26 3.44 16.19
N ALA A 16 10.15 2.49 16.48
CA ALA A 16 10.19 1.21 15.78
C ALA A 16 8.88 0.43 15.97
N MET A 17 8.37 0.36 17.20
CA MET A 17 7.10 -0.30 17.51
C MET A 17 5.92 0.40 16.84
N LYS A 18 5.87 1.74 16.84
CA LYS A 18 4.83 2.53 16.14
C LYS A 18 4.85 2.28 14.65
N ARG A 19 6.05 2.25 14.04
CA ARG A 19 6.21 1.98 12.60
C ARG A 19 5.72 0.58 12.24
N GLU A 20 6.05 -0.41 13.08
CA GLU A 20 5.63 -1.79 12.86
C GLU A 20 4.12 -2.00 13.13
N ALA A 21 3.57 -1.33 14.14
CA ALA A 21 2.13 -1.33 14.41
C ALA A 21 1.35 -0.69 13.26
N MET A 22 1.81 0.45 12.73
CA MET A 22 1.21 1.06 11.54
C MET A 22 1.30 0.15 10.31
N ARG A 23 2.45 -0.52 10.10
CA ARG A 23 2.60 -1.50 9.01
C ARG A 23 1.54 -2.60 9.12
N LYS A 24 1.40 -3.22 10.29
CA LYS A 24 0.42 -4.29 10.53
C LYS A 24 -1.02 -3.82 10.36
N LEU A 25 -1.37 -2.66 10.90
CA LEU A 25 -2.69 -2.06 10.73
C LEU A 25 -3.01 -1.86 9.24
N PHE A 26 -2.02 -1.47 8.47
CA PHE A 26 -2.20 -1.24 7.05
C PHE A 26 -2.33 -2.54 6.26
N GLU A 27 -1.55 -3.56 6.59
CA GLU A 27 -1.68 -4.91 6.04
C GLU A 27 -3.08 -5.49 6.32
N THR A 28 -3.62 -5.33 7.53
CA THR A 28 -4.96 -5.81 7.87
C THR A 28 -6.05 -5.05 7.13
N VAL A 29 -5.99 -3.72 7.06
CA VAL A 29 -6.96 -2.90 6.29
C VAL A 29 -6.93 -3.26 4.81
N THR A 30 -5.74 -3.55 4.28
CA THR A 30 -5.55 -3.99 2.89
C THR A 30 -6.15 -5.37 2.67
N ALA A 31 -5.90 -6.32 3.57
CA ALA A 31 -6.50 -7.65 3.51
C ALA A 31 -8.03 -7.57 3.60
N LEU A 32 -8.57 -6.74 4.49
CA LEU A 32 -10.01 -6.47 4.62
C LEU A 32 -10.60 -5.87 3.34
N HIS A 33 -9.91 -4.94 2.68
CA HIS A 33 -10.34 -4.41 1.39
C HIS A 33 -10.40 -5.50 0.31
N HIS A 34 -9.36 -6.34 0.22
CA HIS A 34 -9.35 -7.46 -0.73
C HIS A 34 -10.44 -8.48 -0.41
N ILE A 35 -10.66 -8.81 0.86
CA ILE A 35 -11.73 -9.74 1.29
C ILE A 35 -13.09 -9.16 0.92
N ARG A 36 -13.35 -7.89 1.25
CA ARG A 36 -14.62 -7.21 0.92
C ARG A 36 -14.86 -7.16 -0.58
N PHE A 37 -13.83 -6.84 -1.36
CA PHE A 37 -13.90 -6.83 -2.83
C PHE A 37 -14.15 -8.23 -3.40
N THR A 38 -13.48 -9.25 -2.87
CA THR A 38 -13.63 -10.65 -3.30
C THR A 38 -15.00 -11.20 -2.92
N ALA A 39 -15.47 -10.97 -1.69
CA ALA A 39 -16.78 -11.38 -1.22
C ALA A 39 -17.93 -10.69 -1.99
N LEU A 40 -17.79 -9.39 -2.28
CA LEU A 40 -18.74 -8.66 -3.13
C LEU A 40 -18.78 -9.23 -4.55
N LYS A 41 -17.63 -9.57 -5.13
CA LYS A 41 -17.55 -10.22 -6.45
C LYS A 41 -18.25 -11.58 -6.48
N HIS A 42 -18.10 -12.39 -5.42
CA HIS A 42 -18.74 -13.71 -5.34
C HIS A 42 -20.26 -13.63 -5.14
N LEU A 43 -20.76 -12.65 -4.38
CA LEU A 43 -22.20 -12.45 -4.16
C LEU A 43 -22.91 -11.91 -5.42
N THR A 44 -22.21 -11.15 -6.27
CA THR A 44 -22.77 -10.53 -7.48
C THR A 44 -22.58 -11.38 -8.75
N GLN A 45 -21.68 -12.37 -8.76
CA GLN A 45 -21.68 -13.38 -9.83
C GLN A 45 -22.99 -14.20 -9.88
N ALA A 46 -23.80 -14.19 -8.81
CA ALA A 46 -25.14 -14.77 -8.78
C ALA A 46 -26.27 -13.76 -9.15
N GLN A 47 -25.99 -12.47 -9.19
CA GLN A 47 -26.96 -11.41 -9.46
C GLN A 47 -26.28 -10.33 -10.30
N GLY A 48 -26.37 -10.45 -11.63
CA GLY A 48 -25.77 -9.50 -12.56
C GLY A 48 -26.17 -8.05 -12.27
N ASP A 49 -25.21 -7.14 -12.47
CA ASP A 49 -25.43 -5.70 -12.75
C ASP A 49 -25.46 -4.64 -11.64
N ILE A 50 -24.78 -4.76 -10.49
CA ILE A 50 -24.68 -3.58 -9.58
C ILE A 50 -23.33 -3.34 -8.88
N LEU A 51 -22.19 -3.72 -9.47
CA LEU A 51 -20.89 -3.20 -9.03
C LEU A 51 -20.17 -2.51 -10.17
N PRO A 52 -19.58 -1.32 -9.94
CA PRO A 52 -18.70 -0.71 -10.93
C PRO A 52 -17.55 -1.67 -11.21
N ASP A 53 -17.20 -1.82 -12.48
CA ASP A 53 -16.08 -2.64 -12.90
C ASP A 53 -14.82 -2.29 -12.09
N PRO A 54 -13.98 -3.28 -11.74
CA PRO A 54 -12.69 -3.00 -11.11
C PRO A 54 -11.96 -1.94 -11.94
N PRO A 55 -11.33 -0.93 -11.28
CA PRO A 55 -10.56 0.06 -12.00
C PRO A 55 -9.47 -0.66 -12.81
N GLU A 56 -9.24 -0.16 -14.01
CA GLU A 56 -8.21 -0.73 -14.86
C GLU A 56 -6.84 -0.70 -14.15
N SER A 57 -6.00 -1.70 -14.41
CA SER A 57 -4.68 -1.77 -13.79
C SER A 57 -3.82 -0.56 -14.22
N PRO A 58 -2.97 -0.02 -13.32
CA PRO A 58 -2.05 1.06 -13.67
C PRO A 58 -1.12 0.65 -14.82
N ARG A 59 -0.91 1.55 -15.78
CA ARG A 59 -0.13 1.26 -16.99
C ARG A 59 1.25 1.91 -16.93
N ASN A 60 2.20 1.43 -17.74
CA ASN A 60 3.52 2.04 -17.91
C ASN A 60 4.34 2.20 -16.62
N LEU A 61 4.37 1.17 -15.77
CA LEU A 61 5.22 1.17 -14.59
C LEU A 61 6.70 1.21 -15.00
N THR A 62 7.40 2.26 -14.58
CA THR A 62 8.81 2.48 -14.84
C THR A 62 9.53 2.79 -13.53
N ALA A 63 10.72 2.21 -13.37
CA ALA A 63 11.61 2.47 -12.25
C ALA A 63 12.80 3.29 -12.73
N SER A 64 13.19 4.31 -11.96
CA SER A 64 14.33 5.18 -12.26
C SER A 64 14.99 5.64 -10.96
N HIS A 65 16.15 6.30 -11.05
CA HIS A 65 16.84 6.92 -9.91
C HIS A 65 17.00 5.96 -8.71
N ALA A 66 17.46 4.74 -8.97
CA ALA A 66 17.70 3.77 -7.91
C ALA A 66 18.93 4.16 -7.08
N THR A 67 18.75 4.38 -5.78
CA THR A 67 19.83 4.50 -4.79
C THR A 67 19.96 3.19 -4.00
N ALA A 68 20.87 3.14 -3.02
CA ALA A 68 21.03 1.99 -2.15
C ALA A 68 19.77 1.66 -1.32
N ASP A 69 18.92 2.67 -1.06
CA ASP A 69 17.79 2.62 -0.15
C ASP A 69 16.47 3.11 -0.75
N SER A 70 16.48 3.66 -1.97
CA SER A 70 15.29 4.23 -2.60
C SER A 70 15.23 3.94 -4.10
N VAL A 71 14.01 3.97 -4.65
CA VAL A 71 13.73 3.85 -6.08
C VAL A 71 12.59 4.81 -6.41
N LEU A 72 12.72 5.55 -7.51
CA LEU A 72 11.64 6.36 -8.03
C LEU A 72 10.78 5.53 -8.99
N LEU A 73 9.50 5.35 -8.65
CA LEU A 73 8.52 4.68 -9.49
C LEU A 73 7.60 5.70 -10.16
N ARG A 74 7.37 5.52 -11.46
CA ARG A 74 6.40 6.29 -12.25
C ARG A 74 5.47 5.34 -12.97
N TRP A 75 4.18 5.65 -12.97
CA TRP A 75 3.15 4.90 -13.70
C TRP A 75 2.06 5.87 -14.16
N ASN A 76 1.27 5.44 -15.13
CA ASN A 76 0.10 6.16 -15.59
C ASN A 76 -1.13 5.69 -14.82
N ALA A 77 -1.94 6.66 -14.35
CA ALA A 77 -3.21 6.38 -13.71
C ALA A 77 -4.18 5.69 -14.70
N PRO A 78 -5.13 4.87 -14.21
CA PRO A 78 -6.18 4.29 -15.05
C PRO A 78 -7.00 5.36 -15.79
N ILE A 79 -7.59 5.01 -16.94
CA ILE A 79 -8.27 5.96 -17.83
C ILE A 79 -9.58 6.50 -17.21
N TYR A 80 -10.27 5.69 -16.39
CA TYR A 80 -11.56 6.03 -15.77
C TYR A 80 -11.42 6.54 -14.32
N VAL A 81 -10.45 7.39 -14.07
CA VAL A 81 -10.23 8.00 -12.75
C VAL A 81 -11.05 9.29 -12.71
N ASP A 82 -12.29 9.21 -12.21
CA ASP A 82 -13.13 10.36 -11.88
C ASP A 82 -12.34 11.42 -11.10
N GLU A 83 -12.31 12.65 -11.62
CA GLU A 83 -11.65 13.78 -10.97
C GLU A 83 -12.32 14.06 -9.60
N GLY A 84 -11.51 14.24 -8.54
CA GLY A 84 -11.98 14.49 -7.17
C GLY A 84 -12.17 13.25 -6.29
N LYS A 85 -11.98 12.02 -6.82
CA LYS A 85 -11.97 10.79 -6.00
C LYS A 85 -10.58 10.46 -5.46
N ARG A 86 -10.56 9.82 -4.30
CA ARG A 86 -9.35 9.33 -3.64
C ARG A 86 -9.04 7.91 -4.10
N TYR A 87 -7.82 7.70 -4.58
CA TYR A 87 -7.39 6.41 -5.14
C TYR A 87 -6.33 5.76 -4.26
N TRP A 88 -6.49 4.46 -4.06
CA TRP A 88 -5.52 3.64 -3.33
C TRP A 88 -4.76 2.76 -4.31
N TYR A 89 -3.44 2.82 -4.24
CA TYR A 89 -2.54 1.96 -5.01
C TYR A 89 -1.83 1.02 -4.05
N THR A 90 -1.79 -0.26 -4.39
CA THR A 90 -1.04 -1.27 -3.63
C THR A 90 0.23 -1.62 -4.41
N LEU A 91 1.37 -1.12 -3.95
CA LEU A 91 2.69 -1.47 -4.46
C LEU A 91 3.21 -2.73 -3.76
N THR A 92 3.52 -3.76 -4.53
CA THR A 92 4.17 -4.96 -4.01
C THR A 92 5.58 -5.07 -4.58
N TYR A 93 6.59 -5.17 -3.70
CA TYR A 93 7.98 -5.33 -4.10
C TYR A 93 8.65 -6.49 -3.36
N LYS A 94 9.67 -7.07 -3.98
CA LYS A 94 10.45 -8.16 -3.37
C LYS A 94 11.94 -7.85 -3.54
N PRO A 95 12.65 -7.48 -2.46
CA PRO A 95 14.11 -7.37 -2.50
C PRO A 95 14.72 -8.71 -2.92
N ARG A 96 15.83 -8.68 -3.69
CA ARG A 96 16.46 -9.90 -4.23
C ARG A 96 16.82 -10.94 -3.17
N TYR A 97 17.16 -10.49 -1.96
CA TYR A 97 17.58 -11.34 -0.84
C TYR A 97 16.46 -11.61 0.17
N ALA A 98 15.25 -11.09 -0.06
CA ALA A 98 14.14 -11.22 0.87
C ALA A 98 13.29 -12.46 0.55
N ILE A 99 12.92 -13.19 1.62
CA ILE A 99 12.01 -14.34 1.54
C ILE A 99 10.57 -13.87 1.26
N ARG A 100 10.17 -12.72 1.84
CA ARG A 100 8.80 -12.20 1.77
C ARG A 100 8.67 -11.02 0.83
N LYS A 101 7.51 -10.92 0.17
CA LYS A 101 7.08 -9.71 -0.55
C LYS A 101 6.67 -8.66 0.48
N LEU A 102 7.02 -7.42 0.21
CA LEU A 102 6.63 -6.26 1.00
C LEU A 102 5.55 -5.50 0.23
N VAL A 103 4.57 -5.01 0.97
CA VAL A 103 3.42 -4.31 0.43
C VAL A 103 3.39 -2.90 1.01
N VAL A 104 3.20 -1.92 0.14
CA VAL A 104 3.03 -0.51 0.48
C VAL A 104 1.77 -0.04 -0.22
N ASN A 105 0.79 0.44 0.53
CA ASN A 105 -0.33 1.15 -0.08
C ASN A 105 -0.14 2.66 -0.01
N MET A 106 -0.56 3.33 -1.07
CA MET A 106 -0.40 4.75 -1.25
C MET A 106 -1.75 5.34 -1.60
N CYS A 107 -2.05 6.49 -1.01
CA CYS A 107 -3.26 7.23 -1.24
C CYS A 107 -2.93 8.42 -2.13
N PHE A 108 -3.56 8.51 -3.29
CA PHE A 108 -3.43 9.67 -4.17
C PHE A 108 -4.77 10.39 -4.27
N TYR A 109 -4.67 11.71 -4.33
CA TYR A 109 -5.78 12.60 -4.66
C TYR A 109 -5.49 13.16 -6.05
N ARG A 110 -6.46 13.05 -6.96
CA ARG A 110 -6.35 13.61 -8.31
C ARG A 110 -7.34 14.74 -8.45
#